data_AF-A0A672ILH8-F1
#
_entry.id   AF-A0A672ILH8-F1
#
_cell.length_a   1.000
_cell.length_b   1.000
_cell.length_c   1.000
_cell.angle_alpha   90.00
_cell.angle_beta   90.00
_cell.angle_gamma   90.00
#
_symmetry.space_group_name_H-M   'P 1'
#
loop_
_entity.id
_entity.type
_entity.pdbx_description
1 polymer ?
#
loop_
_entity_poly.entity_id
_entity_poly.type
_entity_poly.pdbx_seq_one_letter_code
_entity_poly.pdbx_strand_id
1 'polypeptide(L)'
;LESAVKFIVRKFPAVETRNNNQQLAQLQKEKSEILKNLALYYFTFVDVMEFKDHVCELLNTIDACQVFFDITVNFDLTRNYLDLVVTYTTLMIILSRIEERKAIIGLYNYAHEMTHGASDREYPRLGQMIVDYENPLKKMMEEFVPHGKSLSDALVSLQMVYPRRNLSADQWRNAQLLSLISAPSTMLNPAQSDTVSSLILTLWVLRYSVLHNVTEQGFGSNMVGQFGRSARFGYQSNPSEFEI
;
A
#
# COMPACT_ATOMS: atom_id res chain seq x y z
N LEU A 1 -3.38 -18.37 28.78
CA LEU A 1 -2.52 -17.60 27.84
C LEU A 1 -2.87 -16.11 27.78
N GLU A 2 -4.14 -15.70 27.87
CA GLU A 2 -4.57 -14.30 27.70
C GLU A 2 -3.79 -13.27 28.55
N SER A 3 -3.49 -13.60 29.82
CA SER A 3 -2.67 -12.73 30.69
C SER A 3 -1.24 -12.51 30.15
N ALA A 4 -0.62 -13.56 29.59
CA ALA A 4 0.68 -13.47 28.93
C ALA A 4 0.62 -12.62 27.67
N VAL A 5 -0.44 -12.79 26.86
CA VAL A 5 -0.65 -12.00 25.63
C VAL A 5 -0.77 -10.51 25.95
N LYS A 6 -1.60 -10.14 26.94
CA LYS A 6 -1.74 -8.75 27.38
C LYS A 6 -0.41 -8.17 27.88
N PHE A 7 0.38 -8.95 28.60
CA PHE A 7 1.72 -8.53 29.04
C PHE A 7 2.65 -8.27 27.85
N ILE A 8 2.73 -9.21 26.91
CA ILE A 8 3.60 -9.14 25.73
C ILE A 8 3.22 -7.94 24.85
N VAL A 9 1.93 -7.78 24.51
CA VAL A 9 1.47 -6.68 23.66
C VAL A 9 1.74 -5.31 24.31
N ARG A 10 1.55 -5.19 25.63
CA ARG A 10 1.82 -3.94 26.37
C ARG A 10 3.30 -3.56 26.36
N LYS A 11 4.20 -4.55 26.33
CA LYS A 11 5.65 -4.33 26.34
C LYS A 11 6.27 -4.27 24.95
N PHE A 12 5.53 -4.67 23.92
CA PHE A 12 6.01 -4.70 22.55
C PHE A 12 6.57 -3.34 22.10
N PRO A 13 7.77 -3.28 21.48
CA PRO A 13 8.59 -4.40 21.01
C PRO A 13 9.61 -4.91 22.04
N ALA A 14 9.69 -4.32 23.24
CA ALA A 14 10.62 -4.73 24.28
C ALA A 14 10.34 -6.15 24.81
N VAL A 15 11.42 -6.90 25.08
CA VAL A 15 11.37 -8.29 25.57
C VAL A 15 11.82 -8.33 27.02
N GLU A 16 10.96 -8.83 27.90
CA GLU A 16 11.20 -8.92 29.35
C GLU A 16 10.88 -10.32 29.87
N THR A 17 11.89 -11.19 29.95
CA THR A 17 11.74 -12.59 30.40
C THR A 17 12.16 -12.84 31.85
N ARG A 18 13.03 -11.98 32.43
CA ARG A 18 13.74 -12.30 33.69
C ARG A 18 12.97 -12.07 35.01
N ASN A 19 11.90 -11.27 35.03
CA ASN A 19 11.24 -10.87 36.29
C ASN A 19 9.73 -11.23 36.42
N ASN A 20 9.07 -11.72 35.36
CA ASN A 20 7.60 -11.92 35.34
C ASN A 20 7.17 -13.39 35.19
N ASN A 21 7.77 -14.27 36.00
CA ASN A 21 7.59 -15.72 35.92
C ASN A 21 6.14 -16.21 36.06
N GLN A 22 5.29 -15.52 36.85
CA GLN A 22 3.90 -15.95 37.05
C GLN A 22 3.01 -15.73 35.82
N GLN A 23 3.21 -14.64 35.06
CA GLN A 23 2.41 -14.35 33.87
C GLN A 23 2.81 -15.22 32.67
N LEU A 24 4.08 -15.63 32.61
CA LEU A 24 4.67 -16.41 31.52
C LEU A 24 4.70 -17.93 31.78
N ALA A 25 4.26 -18.39 32.96
CA ALA A 25 4.34 -19.79 33.37
C ALA A 25 3.62 -20.76 32.40
N GLN A 26 2.44 -20.36 31.88
CA GLN A 26 1.71 -21.17 30.90
C GLN A 26 2.40 -21.17 29.54
N LEU A 27 2.98 -20.04 29.12
CA LEU A 27 3.73 -19.92 27.86
C LEU A 27 4.94 -20.86 27.86
N GLN A 28 5.66 -20.96 28.97
CA GLN A 28 6.79 -21.87 29.13
C GLN A 28 6.41 -23.35 28.88
N LYS A 29 5.20 -23.77 29.28
CA LYS A 29 4.72 -25.15 29.09
C LYS A 29 4.35 -25.44 27.63
N GLU A 30 3.86 -24.43 26.91
CA GLU A 30 3.31 -24.57 25.55
C GLU A 30 4.28 -24.05 24.46
N LYS A 31 5.50 -23.65 24.83
CA LYS A 31 6.45 -22.97 23.93
C LYS A 31 6.72 -23.70 22.61
N SER A 32 6.83 -25.03 22.63
CA SER A 32 7.08 -25.83 21.41
C SER A 32 5.89 -25.79 20.44
N GLU A 33 4.66 -25.84 20.96
CA GLU A 33 3.44 -25.74 20.16
C GLU A 33 3.26 -24.32 19.61
N ILE A 34 3.57 -23.30 20.41
CA ILE A 34 3.54 -21.89 19.97
C ILE A 34 4.51 -21.67 18.80
N LEU A 35 5.76 -22.14 18.93
CA LEU A 35 6.75 -22.03 17.85
C LEU A 35 6.27 -22.71 16.57
N LYS A 36 5.75 -23.94 16.67
CA LYS A 36 5.26 -24.69 15.52
C LYS A 36 4.08 -24.01 14.84
N ASN A 37 3.10 -23.53 15.61
CA ASN A 37 1.83 -23.04 15.06
C ASN A 37 1.92 -21.57 14.60
N LEU A 38 2.78 -20.75 15.21
CA LEU A 38 2.94 -19.34 14.83
C LEU A 38 4.07 -19.09 13.82
N ALA A 39 4.93 -20.09 13.54
CA ALA A 39 6.04 -19.94 12.60
C ALA A 39 5.61 -19.38 11.24
N LEU A 40 4.55 -19.93 10.64
CA LEU A 40 4.06 -19.49 9.33
C LEU A 40 3.73 -17.99 9.32
N TYR A 41 2.98 -17.53 10.32
CA TYR A 41 2.61 -16.12 10.43
C TYR A 41 3.80 -15.22 10.76
N TYR A 42 4.67 -15.67 11.66
CA TYR A 42 5.87 -14.93 12.02
C TYR A 42 6.76 -14.68 10.80
N PHE A 43 7.09 -15.74 10.05
CA PHE A 43 7.93 -15.61 8.87
C PHE A 43 7.25 -14.85 7.73
N THR A 44 5.91 -14.88 7.63
CA THR A 44 5.19 -14.01 6.69
C THR A 44 5.42 -12.52 7.02
N PHE A 45 5.45 -12.15 8.30
CA PHE A 45 5.78 -10.77 8.69
C PHE A 45 7.25 -10.42 8.45
N VAL A 46 8.15 -11.38 8.58
CA VAL A 46 9.57 -11.23 8.19
C VAL A 46 9.67 -10.97 6.68
N ASP A 47 8.98 -11.76 5.85
CA ASP A 47 8.98 -11.60 4.39
C ASP A 47 8.43 -10.21 3.98
N VAL A 48 7.41 -9.70 4.68
CA VAL A 48 6.90 -8.33 4.46
C VAL A 48 7.94 -7.27 4.80
N MET A 49 8.71 -7.46 5.87
CA MET A 49 9.81 -6.57 6.25
C MET A 49 10.93 -6.60 5.21
N GLU A 50 11.35 -7.78 4.76
CA GLU A 50 12.37 -7.89 3.72
C GLU A 50 11.88 -7.31 2.39
N PHE A 51 10.63 -7.55 2.00
CA PHE A 51 10.03 -6.92 0.83
C PHE A 51 10.11 -5.39 0.91
N LYS A 52 9.75 -4.80 2.07
CA LYS A 52 9.88 -3.37 2.31
C LYS A 52 11.32 -2.91 2.06
N ASP A 53 12.32 -3.59 2.63
CA ASP A 53 13.72 -3.18 2.50
C ASP A 53 14.16 -3.11 1.03
N HIS A 54 13.84 -4.15 0.24
CA HIS A 54 14.13 -4.19 -1.19
C HIS A 54 13.41 -3.08 -1.97
N VAL A 55 12.16 -2.76 -1.60
CA VAL A 55 11.43 -1.65 -2.21
C VAL A 55 12.12 -0.32 -1.90
N CYS A 56 12.47 -0.07 -0.64
CA CYS A 56 13.16 1.17 -0.25
C CYS A 56 14.50 1.32 -0.97
N GLU A 57 15.29 0.26 -1.09
CA GLU A 57 16.57 0.27 -1.82
C GLU A 57 16.36 0.60 -3.31
N LEU A 58 15.35 -0.01 -3.94
CA LEU A 58 15.03 0.26 -5.34
C LEU A 58 14.55 1.70 -5.55
N LEU A 59 13.68 2.23 -4.67
CA LEU A 59 13.22 3.62 -4.76
C LEU A 59 14.37 4.61 -4.62
N ASN A 60 15.30 4.36 -3.69
CA ASN A 60 16.52 5.16 -3.54
C ASN A 60 17.39 5.13 -4.80
N THR A 61 17.50 3.97 -5.44
CA THR A 61 18.26 3.81 -6.69
C THR A 61 17.60 4.58 -7.84
N ILE A 62 16.27 4.52 -7.96
CA ILE A 62 15.51 5.26 -8.97
C ILE A 62 15.74 6.77 -8.83
N ASP A 63 15.70 7.28 -7.60
CA ASP A 63 15.97 8.70 -7.34
C ASP A 63 17.40 9.10 -7.67
N ALA A 64 18.38 8.29 -7.29
CA ALA A 64 19.78 8.52 -7.61
C ALA A 64 20.03 8.55 -9.13
N CYS A 65 19.30 7.72 -9.89
CA CYS A 65 19.35 7.68 -11.34
C CYS A 65 18.57 8.81 -12.03
N GLN A 66 17.76 9.59 -11.30
CA GLN A 66 16.89 10.64 -11.84
C GLN A 66 16.06 10.14 -13.04
N VAL A 67 15.43 8.97 -12.86
CA VAL A 67 14.68 8.30 -13.92
C VAL A 67 13.56 9.20 -14.44
N PHE A 68 13.47 9.33 -15.77
CA PHE A 68 12.36 10.00 -16.44
C PHE A 68 11.13 9.09 -16.46
N PHE A 69 9.98 9.58 -16.00
CA PHE A 69 8.71 8.85 -16.01
C PHE A 69 7.67 9.56 -16.86
N ASP A 70 7.15 8.86 -17.87
CA ASP A 70 6.01 9.28 -18.67
C ASP A 70 5.22 8.06 -19.17
N ILE A 71 3.98 7.92 -18.70
CA ILE A 71 3.11 6.78 -19.04
C ILE A 71 2.86 6.64 -20.55
N THR A 72 3.02 7.71 -21.33
CA THR A 72 2.82 7.71 -22.79
C THR A 72 4.08 7.35 -23.58
N VAL A 73 5.26 7.41 -22.94
CA VAL A 73 6.55 7.14 -23.58
C VAL A 73 7.15 5.82 -23.08
N ASN A 74 7.36 5.70 -21.76
CA ASN A 74 7.93 4.51 -21.13
C ASN A 74 6.89 3.83 -20.23
N PHE A 75 5.81 3.38 -20.89
CA PHE A 75 4.63 2.80 -20.26
C PHE A 75 4.96 1.75 -19.20
N ASP A 76 5.74 0.71 -19.56
CA ASP A 76 6.02 -0.40 -18.63
C ASP A 76 6.81 0.08 -17.41
N LEU A 77 7.79 0.96 -17.60
CA LEU A 77 8.61 1.49 -16.51
C LEU A 77 7.75 2.32 -15.54
N THR A 78 7.01 3.28 -16.08
CA THR A 78 6.13 4.16 -15.27
C THR A 78 5.03 3.38 -14.58
N ARG A 79 4.41 2.42 -15.28
CA ARG A 79 3.38 1.54 -14.74
C ARG A 79 3.92 0.68 -13.60
N ASN A 80 5.03 -0.01 -13.79
CA ASN A 80 5.59 -0.90 -12.75
C ASN A 80 6.09 -0.13 -11.53
N TYR A 81 6.69 1.06 -11.73
CA TYR A 81 7.08 1.95 -10.63
C TYR A 81 5.87 2.35 -9.78
N LEU A 82 4.83 2.90 -10.41
CA LEU A 82 3.61 3.29 -9.70
C LEU A 82 2.91 2.08 -9.06
N ASP A 83 2.93 0.91 -9.71
CA ASP A 83 2.31 -0.31 -9.17
C ASP A 83 3.04 -0.82 -7.94
N LEU A 84 4.37 -0.72 -7.91
CA LEU A 84 5.18 -1.09 -6.77
C LEU A 84 4.91 -0.18 -5.59
N VAL A 85 4.90 1.14 -5.80
CA VAL A 85 4.61 2.14 -4.77
C VAL A 85 3.24 1.90 -4.14
N VAL A 86 2.23 1.58 -4.95
CA VAL A 86 0.89 1.32 -4.43
C VAL A 86 0.80 -0.03 -3.74
N THR A 87 1.42 -1.07 -4.30
CA THR A 87 1.49 -2.39 -3.65
C THR A 87 2.13 -2.26 -2.28
N TYR A 88 3.25 -1.53 -2.18
CA TYR A 88 3.89 -1.23 -0.91
C TYR A 88 2.97 -0.48 0.05
N THR A 89 2.32 0.60 -0.41
CA THR A 89 1.41 1.38 0.43
C THR A 89 0.24 0.56 0.96
N THR A 90 -0.41 -0.19 0.08
CA THR A 90 -1.55 -1.04 0.44
C THR A 90 -1.14 -2.18 1.36
N LEU A 91 0.04 -2.78 1.16
CA LEU A 91 0.57 -3.81 2.04
C LEU A 91 0.77 -3.29 3.47
N MET A 92 1.35 -2.09 3.64
CA MET A 92 1.52 -1.49 4.96
C MET A 92 0.18 -1.12 5.63
N ILE A 93 -0.83 -0.70 4.84
CA ILE A 93 -2.19 -0.47 5.35
C ILE A 93 -2.85 -1.79 5.78
N ILE A 94 -2.71 -2.86 5.01
CA ILE A 94 -3.25 -4.18 5.36
C ILE A 94 -2.58 -4.68 6.64
N LEU A 95 -1.25 -4.54 6.74
CA LEU A 95 -0.48 -4.90 7.92
C LEU A 95 -0.99 -4.16 9.17
N SER A 96 -1.27 -2.85 9.08
CA SER A 96 -1.76 -2.07 10.22
C SER A 96 -3.17 -2.48 10.68
N ARG A 97 -3.97 -3.11 9.79
CA ARG A 97 -5.31 -3.62 10.10
C ARG A 97 -5.29 -4.99 10.80
N ILE A 98 -4.14 -5.67 10.87
CA ILE A 98 -4.01 -6.91 11.63
C ILE A 98 -3.82 -6.56 13.11
N GLU A 99 -4.92 -6.52 13.87
CA GLU A 99 -4.92 -6.11 15.29
C GLU A 99 -3.99 -6.98 16.15
N GLU A 100 -4.01 -8.30 15.91
CA GLU A 100 -3.25 -9.30 16.68
C GLU A 100 -1.77 -9.43 16.26
N ARG A 101 -1.26 -8.59 15.35
CA ARG A 101 0.12 -8.70 14.82
C ARG A 101 1.19 -8.66 15.92
N LYS A 102 1.04 -7.77 16.91
CA LYS A 102 1.96 -7.66 18.06
C LYS A 102 1.92 -8.90 18.94
N ALA A 103 0.73 -9.49 19.12
CA ALA A 103 0.56 -10.71 19.91
C ALA A 103 1.22 -11.91 19.21
N ILE A 104 0.99 -12.08 17.91
CA ILE A 104 1.57 -13.17 17.12
C ILE A 104 3.10 -13.10 17.13
N ILE A 105 3.66 -11.94 16.78
CA ILE A 105 5.11 -11.72 16.68
C ILE A 105 5.77 -11.85 18.06
N GLY A 106 5.15 -11.26 19.09
CA GLY A 106 5.63 -11.34 20.45
C GLY A 106 5.58 -12.76 21.04
N LEU A 107 4.47 -13.48 20.90
CA LEU A 107 4.36 -14.85 21.41
C LEU A 107 5.40 -15.78 20.79
N TYR A 108 5.60 -15.69 19.47
CA TYR A 108 6.63 -16.46 18.79
C TYR A 108 8.01 -16.16 19.36
N ASN A 109 8.38 -14.87 19.49
CA ASN A 109 9.70 -14.50 19.98
C ASN A 109 9.93 -14.88 21.46
N TYR A 110 8.93 -14.70 22.33
CA TYR A 110 9.04 -15.15 23.74
C TYR A 110 9.22 -16.67 23.83
N ALA A 111 8.49 -17.45 23.03
CA ALA A 111 8.66 -18.89 22.96
C ALA A 111 10.03 -19.30 22.38
N HIS A 112 10.54 -18.54 21.41
CA HIS A 112 11.86 -18.71 20.82
C HIS A 112 12.96 -18.48 21.86
N GLU A 113 12.90 -17.36 22.60
CA GLU A 113 13.86 -17.04 23.64
C GLU A 113 13.86 -18.05 24.79
N MET A 114 12.68 -18.53 25.19
CA MET A 114 12.55 -19.59 26.20
C MET A 114 13.07 -20.96 25.76
N THR A 115 13.27 -21.17 24.46
CA THR A 115 13.74 -22.43 23.88
C THR A 115 15.22 -22.37 23.55
N HIS A 116 15.67 -21.27 22.95
CA HIS A 116 17.03 -21.10 22.43
C HIS A 116 17.91 -20.19 23.30
N GLY A 117 17.36 -19.54 24.33
CA GLY A 117 18.07 -18.65 25.24
C GLY A 117 18.29 -17.23 24.70
N ALA A 118 17.82 -16.93 23.49
CA ALA A 118 17.90 -15.62 22.86
C ALA A 118 16.68 -15.36 21.95
N SER A 119 16.31 -14.09 21.82
CA SER A 119 15.32 -13.64 20.83
C SER A 119 15.72 -14.04 19.41
N ASP A 120 14.73 -14.18 18.53
CA ASP A 120 14.95 -14.42 17.11
C ASP A 120 15.76 -13.28 16.48
N ARG A 121 16.57 -13.61 15.46
CA ARG A 121 17.48 -12.66 14.79
C ARG A 121 16.73 -11.49 14.15
N GLU A 122 15.57 -11.73 13.57
CA GLU A 122 14.80 -10.72 12.83
C GLU A 122 13.86 -9.93 13.74
N TYR A 123 13.56 -10.44 14.94
CA TYR A 123 12.62 -9.81 15.87
C TYR A 123 12.91 -8.33 16.19
N PRO A 124 14.16 -7.88 16.46
CA PRO A 124 14.40 -6.48 16.77
C PRO A 124 14.00 -5.53 15.65
N ARG A 125 14.31 -5.90 14.39
CA ARG A 125 13.97 -5.10 13.21
C ARG A 125 12.47 -5.18 12.91
N LEU A 126 11.91 -6.39 12.98
CA LEU A 126 10.49 -6.63 12.73
C LEU A 126 9.62 -5.89 13.76
N GLY A 127 9.99 -5.97 15.05
CA GLY A 127 9.32 -5.26 16.12
C GLY A 127 9.32 -3.76 15.92
N GLN A 128 10.46 -3.19 15.50
CA GLN A 128 10.56 -1.77 15.19
C GLN A 128 9.67 -1.38 14.00
N MET A 129 9.68 -2.17 12.92
CA MET A 129 8.80 -1.93 11.77
C MET A 129 7.32 -1.90 12.17
N ILE A 130 6.87 -2.84 13.01
CA ILE A 130 5.46 -2.91 13.43
C ILE A 130 5.04 -1.67 14.24
N VAL A 131 5.95 -1.06 14.99
CA VAL A 131 5.71 0.19 15.73
C VAL A 131 5.73 1.39 14.80
N ASP A 132 6.74 1.48 13.93
CA ASP A 132 6.89 2.62 13.02
C ASP A 132 5.70 2.77 12.06
N TYR A 133 5.12 1.65 11.61
CA TYR A 133 3.95 1.62 10.72
C TYR A 133 2.63 1.39 11.46
N GLU A 134 2.54 1.74 12.74
CA GLU A 134 1.26 1.75 13.45
C GLU A 134 0.27 2.75 12.83
N ASN A 135 0.78 3.89 12.36
CA ASN A 135 0.09 4.77 11.42
C ASN A 135 0.82 4.75 10.07
N PRO A 136 0.47 3.81 9.16
CA PRO A 136 1.25 3.56 7.96
C PRO A 136 1.27 4.75 7.01
N LEU A 137 0.14 5.44 6.83
CA LEU A 137 0.08 6.62 5.95
C LEU A 137 0.99 7.73 6.46
N LYS A 138 0.97 8.04 7.76
CA LYS A 138 1.87 9.04 8.33
C LYS A 138 3.34 8.67 8.10
N LYS A 139 3.72 7.43 8.40
CA LYS A 139 5.11 6.98 8.22
C LYS A 139 5.55 7.02 6.77
N MET A 140 4.66 6.63 5.85
CA MET A 140 4.95 6.65 4.41
C MET A 140 5.09 8.07 3.88
N MET A 141 4.32 9.04 4.37
CA MET A 141 4.52 10.45 3.97
C MET A 141 5.92 10.95 4.29
N GLU A 142 6.46 10.58 5.47
CA GLU A 142 7.83 10.94 5.87
C GLU A 142 8.87 10.20 5.01
N GLU A 143 8.64 8.93 4.69
CA GLU A 143 9.55 8.11 3.89
C GLU A 143 9.59 8.51 2.41
N PHE A 144 8.48 8.99 1.87
CA PHE A 144 8.37 9.36 0.44
C PHE A 144 8.81 10.79 0.12
N VAL A 145 9.24 11.58 1.12
CA VAL A 145 9.81 12.92 0.91
C VAL A 145 10.93 12.93 -0.16
N PRO A 146 11.98 12.08 -0.09
CA PRO A 146 13.01 12.03 -1.13
C PRO A 146 12.47 11.61 -2.51
N HIS A 147 11.47 10.73 -2.53
CA HIS A 147 10.85 10.18 -3.75
C HIS A 147 9.84 11.12 -4.42
N GLY A 148 9.57 12.30 -3.82
CA GLY A 148 8.49 13.19 -4.22
C GLY A 148 8.57 13.67 -5.66
N LYS A 149 9.78 13.93 -6.18
CA LYS A 149 9.97 14.35 -7.58
C LYS A 149 9.60 13.24 -8.55
N SER A 150 10.24 12.08 -8.41
CA SER A 150 10.05 10.90 -9.27
C SER A 150 8.58 10.46 -9.28
N LEU A 151 7.95 10.43 -8.09
CA LEU A 151 6.54 10.10 -7.94
C LEU A 151 5.62 11.15 -8.58
N SER A 152 5.90 12.44 -8.38
CA SER A 152 5.10 13.52 -8.97
C SER A 152 5.18 13.50 -10.50
N ASP A 153 6.37 13.34 -11.08
CA ASP A 153 6.56 13.32 -12.54
C ASP A 153 5.78 12.15 -13.16
N ALA A 154 5.86 10.95 -12.55
CA ALA A 154 5.09 9.79 -12.95
C ALA A 154 3.57 10.01 -12.86
N LEU A 155 3.07 10.60 -11.77
CA LEU A 155 1.64 10.88 -11.57
C LEU A 155 1.10 11.96 -12.51
N VAL A 156 1.87 13.03 -12.76
CA VAL A 156 1.47 14.09 -13.69
C VAL A 156 1.35 13.56 -15.11
N SER A 157 2.18 12.61 -15.53
CA SER A 157 2.06 11.97 -16.85
C SER A 157 0.69 11.31 -17.07
N LEU A 158 0.02 10.87 -16.00
CA LEU A 158 -1.33 10.30 -16.07
C LEU A 158 -2.38 11.33 -16.52
N GLN A 159 -2.13 12.64 -16.39
CA GLN A 159 -3.06 13.69 -16.84
C GLN A 159 -3.39 13.61 -18.33
N MET A 160 -2.48 13.07 -19.15
CA MET A 160 -2.69 12.91 -20.59
C MET A 160 -3.66 11.77 -20.92
N VAL A 161 -3.82 10.80 -20.00
CA VAL A 161 -4.61 9.58 -20.21
C VAL A 161 -5.89 9.57 -19.37
N TYR A 162 -5.79 9.92 -18.08
CA TYR A 162 -6.86 9.75 -17.10
C TYR A 162 -8.16 10.52 -17.43
N PRO A 163 -8.13 11.83 -17.73
CA PRO A 163 -9.36 12.60 -17.99
C PRO A 163 -10.13 12.10 -19.22
N ARG A 164 -9.40 11.66 -20.27
CA ARG A 164 -10.02 11.12 -21.50
C ARG A 164 -10.64 9.74 -21.30
N ARG A 165 -10.27 9.06 -20.22
CA ARG A 165 -10.78 7.72 -19.88
C ARG A 165 -11.82 7.75 -18.77
N ASN A 166 -11.80 8.78 -17.92
CA ASN A 166 -12.80 9.03 -16.88
C ASN A 166 -13.94 9.94 -17.38
N LEU A 167 -14.56 9.56 -18.50
CA LEU A 167 -15.68 10.30 -19.11
C LEU A 167 -17.03 9.75 -18.61
N SER A 168 -18.07 10.58 -18.65
CA SER A 168 -19.42 10.16 -18.29
C SER A 168 -20.05 9.25 -19.35
N ALA A 169 -21.11 8.51 -18.96
CA ALA A 169 -21.85 7.66 -19.88
C ALA A 169 -22.44 8.44 -21.07
N ASP A 170 -22.88 9.68 -20.86
CA ASP A 170 -23.36 10.55 -21.95
C ASP A 170 -22.25 10.93 -22.92
N GLN A 171 -21.06 11.23 -22.40
CA GLN A 171 -19.89 11.52 -23.24
C GLN A 171 -19.46 10.28 -24.05
N TRP A 172 -19.53 9.08 -23.47
CA TRP A 172 -19.28 7.83 -24.19
C TRP A 172 -20.30 7.59 -25.32
N ARG A 173 -21.59 7.83 -25.05
CA ARG A 173 -22.65 7.74 -26.06
C ARG A 173 -22.44 8.75 -27.19
N ASN A 174 -22.15 10.01 -26.85
CA ASN A 174 -21.91 11.08 -27.82
C ASN A 174 -20.67 10.80 -28.69
N ALA A 175 -19.61 10.22 -28.12
CA ALA A 175 -18.43 9.82 -28.87
C ALA A 175 -18.59 8.51 -29.65
N GLN A 176 -19.74 7.83 -29.52
CA GLN A 176 -19.98 6.48 -30.03
C GLN A 176 -18.82 5.52 -29.71
N LEU A 177 -18.30 5.62 -28.49
CA LEU A 177 -17.10 4.90 -28.05
C LEU A 177 -17.31 3.39 -28.24
N LEU A 178 -16.33 2.71 -28.85
CA LEU A 178 -16.37 1.28 -29.20
C LEU A 178 -17.38 0.89 -30.30
N SER A 179 -18.05 1.84 -30.95
CA SER A 179 -18.90 1.55 -32.11
C SER A 179 -18.05 1.23 -33.34
N LEU A 180 -18.24 0.03 -33.91
CA LEU A 180 -17.62 -0.37 -35.18
C LEU A 180 -18.41 0.07 -36.42
N ILE A 181 -19.66 0.46 -36.22
CA ILE A 181 -20.62 0.79 -37.29
C ILE A 181 -20.94 2.28 -37.38
N SER A 182 -20.40 3.10 -36.47
CA SER A 182 -20.55 4.56 -36.49
C SER A 182 -19.96 5.17 -37.77
N ALA A 183 -18.86 4.60 -38.27
CA ALA A 183 -18.21 4.98 -39.52
C ALA A 183 -17.91 3.74 -40.38
N PRO A 184 -18.87 3.25 -41.18
CA PRO A 184 -18.71 2.04 -41.98
C PRO A 184 -17.54 2.08 -42.98
N SER A 185 -17.19 3.28 -43.46
CA SER A 185 -16.06 3.51 -44.38
C SER A 185 -14.68 3.27 -43.74
N THR A 186 -14.58 3.28 -42.41
CA THR A 186 -13.32 3.03 -41.69
C THR A 186 -13.25 1.62 -41.09
N MET A 187 -14.22 0.74 -41.36
CA MET A 187 -14.27 -0.62 -40.77
C MET A 187 -13.07 -1.49 -41.16
N LEU A 188 -12.49 -1.27 -42.34
CA LEU A 188 -11.31 -2.00 -42.80
C LEU A 188 -10.00 -1.39 -42.26
N ASN A 189 -10.07 -0.20 -41.64
CA ASN A 189 -8.89 0.44 -41.06
C ASN A 189 -8.62 -0.15 -39.68
N PRO A 190 -7.36 -0.50 -39.36
CA PRO A 190 -7.02 -0.93 -38.02
C PRO A 190 -7.28 0.20 -37.03
N ALA A 191 -7.97 -0.09 -35.94
CA ALA A 191 -8.10 0.83 -34.81
C ALA A 191 -6.72 0.95 -34.14
N GLN A 192 -6.01 2.03 -34.46
CA GLN A 192 -4.69 2.32 -33.91
C GLN A 192 -4.80 3.44 -32.87
N SER A 193 -4.08 3.26 -31.77
CA SER A 193 -3.82 4.32 -30.81
C SER A 193 -2.39 4.18 -30.34
N ASP A 194 -1.65 5.28 -30.32
CA ASP A 194 -0.25 5.30 -29.86
C ASP A 194 -0.12 4.98 -28.36
N THR A 195 -1.24 4.88 -27.63
CA THR A 195 -1.32 4.48 -26.21
C THR A 195 -2.04 3.14 -26.06
N VAL A 196 -1.36 2.06 -26.42
CA VAL A 196 -1.95 0.72 -26.68
C VAL A 196 -2.51 0.01 -25.42
N SER A 197 -2.18 0.41 -24.20
CA SER A 197 -2.55 -0.39 -23.01
C SER A 197 -3.52 0.33 -22.06
N SER A 198 -4.77 0.48 -22.54
CA SER A 198 -5.84 1.25 -21.89
C SER A 198 -6.74 0.47 -20.92
N LEU A 199 -6.54 -0.84 -20.72
CA LEU A 199 -7.37 -1.66 -19.82
C LEU A 199 -6.98 -1.61 -18.33
N ILE A 200 -5.91 -0.88 -17.98
CA ILE A 200 -5.33 -0.89 -16.63
C ILE A 200 -5.90 0.24 -15.75
N LEU A 201 -6.75 1.10 -16.31
CA LEU A 201 -7.25 2.32 -15.65
C LEU A 201 -8.05 2.08 -14.36
N THR A 202 -8.78 0.97 -14.26
CA THR A 202 -9.67 0.70 -13.10
C THR A 202 -8.89 0.48 -11.81
N LEU A 203 -7.69 -0.08 -11.90
CA LEU A 203 -6.79 -0.20 -10.74
C LEU A 203 -6.22 1.17 -10.37
N TRP A 204 -5.85 2.01 -11.34
CA TRP A 204 -5.25 3.32 -11.08
C TRP A 204 -6.15 4.31 -10.36
N VAL A 205 -7.47 4.30 -10.55
CA VAL A 205 -8.39 5.21 -9.84
C VAL A 205 -8.37 4.97 -8.32
N LEU A 206 -8.43 3.70 -7.89
CA LEU A 206 -8.33 3.31 -6.48
C LEU A 206 -6.92 3.52 -5.93
N ARG A 207 -5.90 3.29 -6.75
CA ARG A 207 -4.50 3.47 -6.40
C ARG A 207 -4.10 4.95 -6.28
N TYR A 208 -4.67 5.81 -7.13
CA TYR A 208 -4.47 7.25 -7.13
C TYR A 208 -5.04 7.90 -5.87
N SER A 209 -6.23 7.50 -5.38
CA SER A 209 -6.77 8.06 -4.13
C SER A 209 -5.91 7.72 -2.90
N VAL A 210 -5.30 6.54 -2.89
CA VAL A 210 -4.33 6.13 -1.86
C VAL A 210 -3.06 6.98 -1.94
N LEU A 211 -2.49 7.18 -3.14
CA LEU A 211 -1.31 8.04 -3.33
C LEU A 211 -1.60 9.52 -3.07
N HIS A 212 -2.79 9.99 -3.47
CA HIS A 212 -3.25 11.35 -3.26
C HIS A 212 -3.30 11.70 -1.78
N ASN A 213 -3.78 10.78 -0.93
CA ASN A 213 -3.76 10.95 0.53
C ASN A 213 -2.34 10.98 1.11
N VAL A 214 -1.38 10.27 0.50
CA VAL A 214 0.05 10.32 0.88
C VAL A 214 0.69 11.64 0.41
N THR A 215 0.24 12.22 -0.71
CA THR A 215 0.81 13.47 -1.23
C THR A 215 0.15 14.75 -0.68
N GLU A 216 -1.15 14.77 -0.38
CA GLU A 216 -1.91 15.99 -0.04
C GLU A 216 -1.60 16.58 1.34
N GLN A 217 -1.14 15.78 2.32
CA GLN A 217 -0.76 16.34 3.63
C GLN A 217 0.69 16.81 3.69
N GLY A 218 1.52 16.49 2.67
CA GLY A 218 2.92 16.90 2.57
C GLY A 218 3.21 17.97 1.51
N PHE A 219 2.41 18.05 0.45
CA PHE A 219 2.62 18.98 -0.67
C PHE A 219 1.43 19.91 -0.88
N GLY A 220 1.71 21.21 -0.94
CA GLY A 220 0.75 22.30 -0.94
C GLY A 220 -0.36 22.23 -2.00
N SER A 221 -1.46 22.89 -1.66
CA SER A 221 -2.83 22.88 -2.19
C SER A 221 -3.06 23.09 -3.70
N ASN A 222 -2.03 23.14 -4.54
CA ASN A 222 -2.16 23.56 -5.94
C ASN A 222 -2.50 22.42 -6.92
N MET A 223 -2.25 21.14 -6.61
CA MET A 223 -2.74 20.01 -7.43
C MET A 223 -4.18 19.57 -7.08
N VAL A 224 -4.66 19.94 -5.89
CA VAL A 224 -5.98 19.59 -5.36
C VAL A 224 -7.13 20.16 -6.21
N GLY A 225 -6.92 21.34 -6.80
CA GLY A 225 -7.95 22.08 -7.53
C GLY A 225 -8.35 21.48 -8.88
N GLN A 226 -7.44 20.80 -9.58
CA GLN A 226 -7.72 20.25 -10.91
C GLN A 226 -8.24 18.81 -10.87
N PHE A 227 -7.72 17.98 -9.96
CA PHE A 227 -8.13 16.57 -9.86
C PHE A 227 -9.32 16.33 -8.92
N GLY A 228 -9.44 17.12 -7.84
CA GLY A 228 -10.55 17.02 -6.89
C GLY A 228 -11.93 17.38 -7.47
N ARG A 229 -11.98 18.10 -8.60
CA ARG A 229 -13.23 18.38 -9.32
C ARG A 229 -13.73 17.16 -10.10
N SER A 230 -12.86 16.35 -10.72
CA SER A 230 -13.32 15.15 -11.46
C SER A 230 -13.70 13.97 -10.55
N ALA A 231 -13.18 13.90 -9.32
CA ALA A 231 -13.55 12.82 -8.38
C ALA A 231 -14.81 13.13 -7.54
N ARG A 232 -15.22 14.41 -7.41
CA ARG A 232 -16.42 14.79 -6.63
C ARG A 232 -17.74 14.74 -7.42
N PHE A 233 -17.71 14.62 -8.75
CA PHE A 233 -18.92 14.45 -9.56
C PHE A 233 -19.23 12.95 -9.76
N GLY A 234 -19.62 12.28 -8.69
CA GLY A 234 -20.06 10.87 -8.73
C GLY A 234 -20.94 10.44 -7.56
N TYR A 235 -20.92 11.18 -6.45
CA TYR A 235 -21.84 11.01 -5.32
C TYR A 235 -22.49 12.35 -4.98
N GLN A 236 -23.45 12.76 -5.79
CA GLN A 236 -24.58 13.55 -5.26
C GLN A 236 -25.64 12.54 -4.83
N SER A 237 -25.54 12.06 -3.58
CA SER A 237 -26.71 11.57 -2.87
C SER A 237 -27.66 12.76 -2.70
N ASN A 238 -28.77 12.73 -3.44
CA ASN A 238 -29.85 13.70 -3.33
C ASN A 238 -30.42 13.64 -1.90
N PRO A 239 -30.35 14.70 -1.07
CA PRO A 239 -30.82 14.65 0.32
C PRO A 239 -32.34 14.82 0.47
N SER A 240 -33.15 14.52 -0.55
CA SER A 240 -34.57 14.88 -0.58
C SER A 240 -35.53 13.73 -0.91
N GLU A 241 -35.15 12.47 -0.67
CA GLU A 241 -36.05 11.31 -0.82
C GLU A 241 -36.30 10.52 0.48
N PHE A 242 -36.11 11.15 1.64
CA PHE A 242 -36.63 10.64 2.91
C PHE A 242 -37.33 11.75 3.67
N GLU A 243 -38.55 12.07 3.26
CA GLU A 243 -39.58 12.62 4.15
C GLU A 243 -40.97 12.14 3.68
N ILE A 244 -41.66 11.50 4.63
CA ILE A 244 -42.99 10.84 4.65
C ILE A 244 -43.02 9.38 4.18
#